data_AF-A0A7D7WGK6-F1
#
_entry.id   AF-A0A7D7WGK6-F1
#
_cell.length_a   1.000
_cell.length_b   1.000
_cell.length_c   1.000
_cell.angle_alpha   90.00
_cell.angle_beta   90.00
_cell.angle_gamma   90.00
#
_symmetry.space_group_name_H-M   'P 1'
#
loop_
_entity.id
_entity.type
_entity.pdbx_description
1 polymer ?
#
loop_
_entity_poly.entity_id
_entity_poly.type
_entity_poly.pdbx_seq_one_letter_code
_entity_poly.pdbx_strand_id
1 'polypeptide(L)'
;MQRTLVISASAPVPQGNRVEIAQAADGVVVAVRDLDRGIQYQVRDVTREQLDVWRAVVRDCRVTESARGARTALTVAFTDAASAAEEALSEADAAAAAAKAESDRWGGADKPPAEVPDRFW
;
A
#
# COMPACT_ATOMS: atom_id res chain seq x y z
N MET A 1 -5.47 17.10 -11.85
CA MET A 1 -5.68 17.95 -10.66
C MET A 1 -4.56 17.69 -9.65
N GLN A 2 -4.14 18.72 -8.90
CA GLN A 2 -3.11 18.62 -7.87
C GLN A 2 -3.67 18.99 -6.49
N ARG A 3 -3.19 18.35 -5.43
CA ARG A 3 -3.55 18.63 -4.03
C ARG A 3 -2.29 18.73 -3.19
N THR A 4 -2.33 19.62 -2.19
CA THR A 4 -1.27 19.72 -1.18
C THR A 4 -1.77 19.11 0.11
N LEU A 5 -0.97 18.21 0.67
CA LEU A 5 -1.21 17.51 1.92
C LEU A 5 -0.15 17.92 2.93
N VAL A 6 -0.55 18.07 4.19
CA VAL A 6 0.39 18.37 5.28
C VAL A 6 0.27 17.29 6.33
N ILE A 7 1.37 16.62 6.60
CA ILE A 7 1.46 15.59 7.63
C ILE A 7 2.43 16.03 8.73
N SER A 8 2.06 15.73 9.98
CA SER A 8 2.86 16.06 11.16
C SER A 8 3.90 14.99 11.44
N ALA A 9 4.69 14.66 10.42
CA ALA A 9 5.76 13.67 10.47
C ALA A 9 6.90 14.12 9.56
N SER A 10 8.12 13.66 9.86
CA SER A 10 9.26 13.73 8.93
C SER A 10 9.15 12.58 7.94
N ALA A 11 8.68 12.87 6.73
CA ALA A 11 8.40 11.87 5.72
C ALA A 11 8.95 12.33 4.37
N PRO A 12 10.26 12.16 4.13
CA PRO A 12 10.84 12.47 2.84
C PRO A 12 10.34 11.46 1.81
N VAL A 13 9.44 11.91 0.92
CA VAL A 13 8.95 11.10 -0.19
C VAL A 13 9.51 11.68 -1.49
N PRO A 14 10.28 10.91 -2.29
CA PRO A 14 10.85 11.39 -3.54
C PRO A 14 9.77 11.86 -4.53
N GLN A 15 10.10 12.88 -5.32
CA GLN A 15 9.29 13.26 -6.47
C GLN A 15 9.20 12.10 -7.46
N GLY A 16 8.01 11.90 -8.02
CA GLY A 16 7.71 10.82 -8.94
C GLY A 16 7.25 9.53 -8.26
N ASN A 17 7.45 9.38 -6.95
CA ASN A 17 6.97 8.20 -6.24
C ASN A 17 5.44 8.17 -6.17
N ARG A 18 4.90 6.97 -6.26
CA ARG A 18 3.49 6.62 -6.07
C ARG A 18 3.22 6.52 -4.58
N VAL A 19 2.15 7.18 -4.17
CA VAL A 19 1.70 7.17 -2.78
C VAL A 19 0.25 6.78 -2.69
N GLU A 20 -0.06 5.95 -1.71
CA GLU A 20 -1.42 5.72 -1.22
C GLU A 20 -1.64 6.62 0.01
N ILE A 21 -2.75 7.33 0.00
CA ILE A 21 -3.12 8.30 1.02
C ILE A 21 -4.40 7.81 1.68
N ALA A 22 -4.33 7.58 2.99
CA ALA A 22 -5.49 7.31 3.81
C ALA A 22 -5.90 8.60 4.50
N GLN A 23 -7.16 8.99 4.28
CA GLN A 23 -7.76 10.22 4.77
C GLN A 23 -8.99 9.87 5.62
N ALA A 24 -9.14 10.49 6.78
CA ALA A 24 -10.35 10.36 7.58
C ALA A 24 -11.51 11.13 6.93
N ALA A 25 -12.75 10.83 7.36
CA ALA A 25 -13.96 11.49 6.85
C ALA A 25 -13.97 13.03 7.02
N ASP A 26 -13.23 13.54 8.01
CA ASP A 26 -13.03 14.98 8.24
C ASP A 26 -12.01 15.63 7.28
N GLY A 27 -11.38 14.83 6.42
CA GLY A 27 -10.37 15.26 5.47
C GLY A 27 -8.95 15.28 6.02
N VAL A 28 -8.69 14.81 7.24
CA VAL A 28 -7.34 14.75 7.80
C VAL A 28 -6.58 13.55 7.26
N VAL A 29 -5.34 13.75 6.79
CA VAL A 29 -4.46 12.65 6.36
C VAL A 29 -3.97 11.89 7.60
N VAL A 30 -4.26 10.60 7.64
CA VAL A 30 -3.93 9.72 8.77
C VAL A 30 -2.73 8.84 8.47
N ALA A 31 -2.52 8.47 7.21
CA ALA A 31 -1.35 7.74 6.77
C ALA A 31 -1.01 8.06 5.31
N VAL A 32 0.27 7.99 4.99
CA VAL A 32 0.80 8.04 3.61
C VAL A 32 1.72 6.85 3.43
N ARG A 33 1.48 6.03 2.41
CA ARG A 33 2.32 4.87 2.07
C ARG A 33 3.01 5.12 0.75
N ASP A 34 4.33 5.10 0.75
CA ASP A 34 5.16 5.07 -0.46
C ASP A 34 5.10 3.65 -1.04
N LEU A 35 4.46 3.52 -2.20
CA LEU A 35 4.25 2.22 -2.86
C LEU A 35 5.54 1.73 -3.54
N ASP A 36 6.39 2.63 -4.02
CA ASP A 36 7.66 2.25 -4.68
C ASP A 36 8.70 1.76 -3.66
N ARG A 37 8.68 2.27 -2.44
CA ARG A 37 9.62 1.90 -1.36
C ARG A 37 9.01 0.95 -0.32
N GLY A 38 7.70 0.79 -0.30
CA GLY A 38 6.99 0.01 0.73
C GLY A 38 7.01 0.64 2.12
N ILE A 39 7.33 1.94 2.25
CA ILE A 39 7.42 2.64 3.54
C ILE A 39 6.08 3.28 3.86
N GLN A 40 5.57 3.05 5.08
CA GLN A 40 4.35 3.67 5.56
C GLN A 40 4.64 4.71 6.65
N TYR A 41 4.17 5.93 6.42
CA TYR A 41 4.20 7.03 7.37
C TYR A 41 2.83 7.16 8.03
N GLN A 42 2.72 6.72 9.28
CA GLN A 42 1.49 6.83 10.06
C GLN A 42 1.52 8.11 10.89
N VAL A 43 0.51 8.97 10.73
CA VAL A 43 0.40 10.27 11.40
C VAL A 43 -0.50 10.18 12.63
N ARG A 44 -1.55 9.35 12.56
CA ARG A 44 -2.46 9.04 13.67
C ARG A 44 -2.86 7.59 13.63
N ASP A 45 -3.05 7.02 14.81
CA ASP A 45 -3.77 5.75 14.95
C ASP A 45 -5.26 6.06 14.98
N VAL A 46 -5.96 5.60 13.96
CA VAL A 46 -7.40 5.82 13.77
C VAL A 46 -8.04 4.47 13.48
N THR A 47 -9.20 4.23 14.09
CA THR A 47 -10.00 3.05 13.81
C THR A 47 -10.34 3.04 12.31
N ARG A 48 -9.95 1.97 11.60
CA ARG A 48 -9.99 1.87 10.13
C ARG A 48 -11.37 2.00 9.48
N GLU A 49 -12.43 2.17 10.26
CA GLU A 49 -13.81 2.00 9.80
C GLU A 49 -14.33 3.14 8.92
N GLN A 50 -13.63 4.28 8.82
CA GLN A 50 -14.01 5.41 7.94
C GLN A 50 -12.79 6.11 7.32
N LEU A 51 -12.00 5.36 6.56
CA LEU A 51 -10.89 5.91 5.79
C LEU A 51 -11.23 5.93 4.30
N ASP A 52 -11.15 7.11 3.71
CA ASP A 52 -11.07 7.27 2.26
C ASP A 52 -9.62 7.03 1.83
N VAL A 53 -9.42 6.07 0.95
CA VAL A 53 -8.09 5.64 0.49
C VAL A 53 -7.97 5.91 -1.00
N TRP A 54 -6.97 6.69 -1.38
CA TRP A 54 -6.75 7.07 -2.78
C TRP A 54 -5.27 7.13 -3.14
N ARG A 55 -4.98 6.93 -4.42
CA ARG A 55 -3.61 6.88 -4.95
C ARG A 55 -3.25 8.16 -5.71
N ALA A 56 -1.99 8.54 -5.64
CA ALA A 56 -1.46 9.72 -6.30
C ALA A 56 0.04 9.62 -6.56
N VAL A 57 0.57 10.53 -7.37
CA VAL A 57 2.00 10.67 -7.65
C VAL A 57 2.53 11.94 -7.02
N VAL A 58 3.65 11.84 -6.31
CA VAL A 58 4.31 12.98 -5.68
C VAL A 58 4.92 13.89 -6.75
N ARG A 59 4.54 15.16 -6.73
CA ARG A 59 5.07 16.22 -7.60
C ARG A 59 6.10 17.09 -6.90
N ASP A 60 5.91 17.32 -5.61
CA ASP A 60 6.85 18.06 -4.78
C ASP A 60 6.75 17.59 -3.32
N CYS A 61 7.87 17.62 -2.60
CA CYS A 61 7.94 17.26 -1.20
C CYS A 61 8.83 18.27 -0.46
N ARG A 62 8.25 18.94 0.55
CA ARG A 62 8.98 19.85 1.41
C ARG A 62 8.84 19.41 2.86
N VAL A 63 9.96 19.05 3.49
CA VAL A 63 10.04 18.82 4.93
C VAL A 63 10.47 20.13 5.59
N THR A 64 9.70 20.58 6.57
CA THR A 64 10.01 21.72 7.43
C THR A 64 10.11 21.27 8.88
N GLU A 65 11.22 21.61 9.51
CA GLU A 65 11.36 21.47 10.95
C GLU A 65 10.85 22.73 11.63
N SER A 66 10.06 22.56 12.70
CA SER A 66 9.51 23.68 13.46
C SER A 66 9.61 23.39 14.94
N ALA A 67 9.45 24.43 15.78
CA ALA A 67 9.40 24.27 17.23
C ALA A 67 8.27 23.33 17.72
N ARG A 68 7.29 23.02 16.87
CA ARG A 68 6.19 22.08 17.15
C ARG A 68 6.45 20.67 16.59
N GLY A 69 7.64 20.40 16.08
CA GLY A 69 8.03 19.15 15.42
C GLY A 69 8.15 19.27 13.90
N ALA A 70 8.62 18.18 13.27
CA ALA A 70 8.77 18.08 11.83
C ALA A 70 7.40 17.98 11.13
N ARG A 71 7.24 18.72 10.04
CA ARG A 71 6.08 18.68 9.15
C ARG A 71 6.54 18.43 7.73
N THR A 72 5.77 17.63 7.00
CA THR A 72 6.01 17.40 5.58
C THR A 72 4.81 17.93 4.80
N ALA A 73 5.06 18.81 3.86
CA ALA A 73 4.11 19.24 2.84
C ALA A 73 4.38 18.44 1.55
N LEU A 74 3.38 17.69 1.09
CA LEU A 74 3.42 16.90 -0.14
C LEU A 74 2.47 17.51 -1.16
N THR A 75 2.96 17.87 -2.33
CA THR A 75 2.12 18.20 -3.49
C THR A 75 1.99 16.94 -4.33
N VAL A 76 0.77 16.46 -4.50
CA VAL A 76 0.46 15.21 -5.20
C VAL A 76 -0.49 15.48 -6.36
N ALA A 77 -0.37 14.69 -7.44
CA ALA A 77 -1.31 14.68 -8.54
C ALA A 77 -2.05 13.35 -8.56
N PHE A 78 -3.37 13.38 -8.73
CA PHE A 78 -4.17 12.17 -8.87
C PHE A 78 -3.68 11.33 -10.04
N THR A 79 -3.57 10.02 -9.81
CA THR A 79 -3.42 9.04 -10.89
C THR A 79 -4.76 8.95 -11.61
N ASP A 80 -4.75 8.95 -12.95
CA ASP A 80 -6.01 8.86 -13.69
C ASP A 80 -6.68 7.48 -13.46
N ALA A 81 -8.00 7.43 -13.62
CA ALA A 81 -8.78 6.22 -13.35
C ALA A 81 -8.42 5.06 -14.30
N ALA A 82 -7.89 5.35 -15.48
CA ALA A 82 -7.45 4.34 -16.44
C ALA A 82 -6.17 3.65 -15.98
N SER A 83 -5.17 4.44 -15.57
CA SER A 83 -3.91 3.98 -14.99
C SER A 83 -4.16 3.23 -13.67
N ALA A 84 -5.15 3.65 -12.88
CA ALA A 84 -5.56 2.95 -11.67
C ALA A 84 -6.23 1.59 -11.99
N ALA A 85 -7.02 1.50 -13.07
CA ALA A 85 -7.65 0.25 -13.50
C ALA A 85 -6.62 -0.74 -14.08
N GLU A 86 -5.68 -0.27 -14.89
CA GLU A 86 -4.57 -1.08 -15.41
C GLU A 86 -3.68 -1.60 -14.28
N GLU A 87 -3.41 -0.76 -13.28
CA GLU A 87 -2.64 -1.15 -12.10
C GLU A 87 -3.39 -2.18 -11.24
N ALA A 88 -4.70 -2.00 -11.02
CA ALA A 88 -5.51 -2.98 -10.31
C ALA A 88 -5.55 -4.34 -11.01
N LEU A 89 -5.59 -4.36 -12.35
CA LEU A 89 -5.51 -5.59 -13.13
C LEU A 89 -4.15 -6.27 -12.96
N SER A 90 -3.06 -5.50 -13.04
CA SER A 90 -1.70 -6.00 -12.85
C SER A 90 -1.48 -6.57 -11.44
N GLU A 91 -1.98 -5.91 -10.40
CA GLU A 91 -1.92 -6.39 -9.01
C GLU A 91 -2.72 -7.70 -8.83
N ALA A 92 -3.89 -7.81 -9.47
CA ALA A 92 -4.69 -9.03 -9.44
C ALA A 92 -3.97 -10.20 -10.13
N ASP A 93 -3.33 -9.96 -11.28
CA ASP A 93 -2.52 -10.96 -11.97
C ASP A 93 -1.33 -11.43 -11.12
N ALA A 94 -0.65 -10.51 -10.44
CA ALA A 94 0.44 -10.83 -9.53
C ALA A 94 -0.03 -11.68 -8.33
N ALA A 95 -1.19 -11.36 -7.75
CA ALA A 95 -1.79 -12.15 -6.68
C ALA A 95 -2.20 -13.56 -7.15
N ALA A 96 -2.77 -13.67 -8.35
CA ALA A 96 -3.12 -14.96 -8.94
C ALA A 96 -1.88 -15.82 -9.20
N ALA A 97 -0.79 -15.22 -9.69
CA ALA A 97 0.48 -15.90 -9.87
C ALA A 97 1.08 -16.39 -8.55
N ALA A 98 1.01 -15.58 -7.48
CA ALA A 98 1.47 -15.96 -6.15
C ALA A 98 0.64 -17.12 -5.56
N ALA A 99 -0.69 -17.07 -5.69
CA ALA A 99 -1.58 -18.13 -5.23
C ALA A 99 -1.31 -19.45 -5.98
N LYS A 100 -1.06 -19.39 -7.29
CA LYS A 100 -0.69 -20.57 -8.08
C LYS A 100 0.65 -21.15 -7.64
N ALA A 101 1.66 -20.31 -7.42
CA ALA A 101 2.96 -20.75 -6.93
C ALA A 101 2.87 -21.41 -5.54
N GLU A 102 1.98 -20.94 -4.67
CA GLU A 102 1.72 -21.57 -3.38
C GLU A 102 0.99 -22.92 -3.51
N SER A 103 0.00 -23.00 -4.41
CA SER A 103 -0.67 -24.27 -4.75
C SER A 103 0.32 -25.31 -5.29
N ASP A 104 1.22 -24.92 -6.18
CA ASP A 104 2.25 -25.82 -6.73
C ASP A 104 3.21 -26.30 -5.63
N ARG A 105 3.52 -25.45 -4.65
CA ARG A 105 4.40 -25.76 -3.52
C ARG A 105 3.78 -26.77 -2.54
N TRP A 106 2.45 -26.75 -2.36
CA TRP A 106 1.78 -27.65 -1.42
C TRP A 106 1.54 -29.04 -2.00
N GLY A 107 1.91 -29.25 -3.27
CA GLY A 107 1.58 -30.44 -4.03
C GLY A 107 0.11 -30.37 -4.38
N GLY A 108 -0.21 -30.03 -5.63
CA GLY A 108 -1.57 -30.14 -6.16
C GLY A 108 -2.21 -31.48 -5.81
N ALA A 109 -3.54 -31.57 -5.93
CA ALA A 109 -4.42 -32.66 -5.50
C ALA A 109 -4.02 -34.12 -5.88
N ASP A 110 -2.87 -34.32 -6.53
CA ASP A 110 -2.26 -35.57 -6.95
C ASP A 110 -1.22 -36.16 -5.98
N LYS A 111 -1.12 -35.72 -4.72
CA LYS A 111 -0.29 -36.48 -3.75
C LYS A 111 -0.93 -37.87 -3.58
N PRO A 112 -0.32 -38.96 -4.06
CA PRO A 112 -0.89 -40.29 -3.87
C PRO A 112 -0.98 -40.56 -2.36
N PRO A 113 -2.10 -41.11 -1.88
CA PRO A 113 -2.27 -41.38 -0.46
C PRO A 113 -1.11 -42.23 0.05
N ALA A 114 -0.53 -41.82 1.18
CA ALA A 114 0.58 -42.55 1.77
C ALA A 114 0.15 -43.99 2.08
N GLU A 115 0.93 -44.97 1.60
CA GLU A 115 0.68 -46.38 1.88
C GLU A 115 0.64 -46.62 3.39
N VAL A 116 -0.43 -47.28 3.84
CA VAL A 116 -0.61 -47.64 5.24
C VAL A 116 0.43 -48.71 5.57
N PRO A 117 1.32 -48.49 6.56
CA PRO A 117 2.32 -49.49 6.91
C PRO A 117 1.65 -50.74 7.45
N ASP A 118 2.08 -51.91 6.94
CA ASP A 118 1.57 -53.21 7.36
C ASP A 118 1.73 -53.39 8.87
N ARG A 119 0.60 -53.59 9.54
CA ARG A 119 0.56 -53.96 10.95
C ARG A 119 0.65 -55.48 11.05
N PHE A 120 1.84 -55.97 11.37
CA PHE A 120 2.03 -57.35 11.80
C PHE A 120 1.53 -57.49 13.24
N TRP A 121 0.57 -58.39 13.45
CA TRP A 121 0.09 -58.85 14.76
C TRP A 121 0.70 -60.22 15.06
#